data_AF-A0A1F3YWR0-F1
#
_entry.id   AF-A0A1F3YWR0-F1
#
_cell.length_a   1.000
_cell.length_b   1.000
_cell.length_c   1.000
_cell.angle_alpha   90.00
_cell.angle_beta   90.00
_cell.angle_gamma   90.00
#
_symmetry.space_group_name_H-M   'P 1'
#
loop_
_entity.id
_entity.type
_entity.pdbx_description
1 polymer ?
#
loop_
_entity_poly.entity_id
_entity_poly.type
_entity_poly.pdbx_seq_one_letter_code
_entity_poly.pdbx_strand_id
1 'polypeptide(L)'
;MPAAAVQAPDDAQVVTARARSAWARLIHKVYEVDPLECPKCGAPMHVIALIDDATVIRRILEHLGRWAPRKPRQHQRAPPVDGKGIDRLKPTVRKWTYHPVPDIA
;
A
#
# COMPACT_ATOMS: atom_id res chain seq x y z
N MET A 1 35.07 25.31 25.24
CA MET A 1 33.97 24.88 24.35
C MET A 1 33.61 23.45 24.76
N PRO A 2 32.46 23.17 25.42
CA PRO A 2 32.15 21.79 25.77
C PRO A 2 31.69 21.04 24.52
N ALA A 3 32.27 19.86 24.31
CA ALA A 3 31.85 18.92 23.28
C ALA A 3 30.47 18.38 23.66
N ALA A 4 29.46 18.64 22.82
CA ALA A 4 28.15 18.05 22.98
C ALA A 4 28.29 16.52 22.89
N ALA A 5 28.03 15.83 24.00
CA ALA A 5 27.99 14.38 24.04
C ALA A 5 26.91 13.89 23.07
N VAL A 6 27.31 13.13 22.07
CA VAL A 6 26.39 12.45 21.14
C VAL A 6 25.62 11.42 21.97
N GLN A 7 24.38 11.73 22.32
CA GLN A 7 23.52 10.80 23.02
C GLN A 7 23.17 9.64 22.08
N ALA A 8 23.35 8.41 22.55
CA ALA A 8 22.96 7.23 21.81
C ALA A 8 21.43 7.24 21.58
N PRO A 9 20.96 6.89 20.38
CA PRO A 9 19.53 6.90 20.08
C PRO A 9 18.80 5.89 20.96
N ASP A 10 17.65 6.31 21.48
CA ASP A 10 16.76 5.48 22.28
C ASP A 10 16.22 4.29 21.46
N ASP A 11 16.01 3.14 22.09
CA ASP A 11 15.60 1.90 21.40
C ASP A 11 14.31 2.09 20.58
N ALA A 12 13.38 2.93 21.04
CA ALA A 12 12.16 3.23 20.29
C ALA A 12 12.45 4.02 19.01
N GLN A 13 13.47 4.88 19.00
CA GLN A 13 13.91 5.62 17.82
C GLN A 13 14.54 4.67 16.78
N VAL A 14 15.30 3.67 17.24
CA VAL A 14 15.89 2.65 16.36
C VAL A 14 14.80 1.76 15.74
N VAL A 15 13.80 1.34 16.52
CA VAL A 15 12.68 0.54 16.03
C VAL A 15 11.84 1.30 15.01
N THR A 16 11.53 2.57 15.27
CA THR A 16 10.74 3.41 14.34
C THR A 16 11.49 3.69 13.04
N ALA A 17 12.80 3.93 13.09
CA ALA A 17 13.63 4.09 11.90
C ALA A 17 13.64 2.82 11.03
N ARG A 18 13.75 1.63 11.64
CA ARG A 18 13.67 0.34 10.93
C ARG A 18 12.30 0.08 10.32
N ALA A 19 11.22 0.45 11.02
CA ALA A 19 9.87 0.31 10.48
C ALA A 19 9.64 1.22 9.27
N ARG A 20 10.13 2.47 9.32
CA ARG A 20 10.08 3.42 8.20
C ARG A 20 10.86 2.92 6.98
N SER A 21 12.07 2.40 7.17
CA SER A 21 12.88 1.86 6.06
C SER A 21 12.27 0.59 5.45
N ALA A 22 11.72 -0.30 6.29
CA ALA A 22 10.99 -1.48 5.83
C ALA A 22 9.74 -1.10 5.04
N TRP A 23 8.99 -0.10 5.50
CA TRP A 23 7.81 0.40 4.81
C TRP A 23 8.16 1.05 3.47
N ALA A 24 9.19 1.90 3.41
CA ALA A 24 9.69 2.47 2.16
C ALA A 24 10.10 1.38 1.15
N ARG A 25 10.78 0.33 1.61
CA ARG A 25 11.14 -0.83 0.76
C ARG A 25 9.92 -1.60 0.26
N LEU A 26 8.85 -1.68 1.05
CA LEU A 26 7.60 -2.33 0.65
C LEU A 26 6.81 -1.48 -0.36
N ILE A 27 6.76 -0.17 -0.15
CA ILE A 27 6.13 0.79 -1.07
C ILE A 27 6.85 0.76 -2.42
N HIS A 28 8.18 0.76 -2.43
CA HIS A 28 8.98 0.67 -3.64
C HIS A 28 8.55 -0.52 -4.53
N LYS A 29 8.36 -1.71 -3.93
CA LYS A 29 7.89 -2.91 -4.66
C LYS A 29 6.50 -2.81 -5.30
N VAL A 30 5.68 -1.85 -4.87
CA VAL A 30 4.33 -1.63 -5.38
C VAL A 30 4.30 -0.48 -6.39
N TYR A 31 5.23 0.48 -6.31
CA TYR A 31 5.18 1.77 -7.01
C TYR A 31 6.10 1.90 -8.23
N GLU A 32 6.76 0.83 -8.69
CA GLU A 32 7.76 0.95 -9.77
C GLU A 32 7.20 1.00 -11.20
N VAL A 33 5.91 0.74 -11.42
CA VAL A 33 5.34 0.64 -12.78
C VAL A 33 4.13 1.54 -12.91
N ASP A 34 4.17 2.50 -13.85
CA ASP A 34 2.98 3.25 -14.27
C ASP A 34 2.05 2.30 -15.06
N PRO A 35 0.88 1.92 -14.51
CA PRO A 35 -0.04 1.04 -15.21
C PRO A 35 -0.70 1.72 -16.44
N LEU A 36 -0.54 3.03 -16.59
CA LEU A 36 -1.06 3.82 -17.72
C LEU A 36 -0.01 4.04 -18.81
N GLU A 37 1.16 3.39 -18.73
CA GLU A 37 2.13 3.35 -19.82
C GLU A 37 2.17 1.95 -20.46
N CYS A 38 2.13 1.89 -21.79
CA CYS A 38 2.24 0.61 -22.49
C CYS A 38 3.68 0.05 -22.39
N PRO A 39 3.89 -1.15 -21.81
CA PRO A 39 5.23 -1.71 -21.62
C PRO A 39 5.91 -2.15 -22.94
N LYS A 40 5.21 -2.08 -24.08
CA LYS A 40 5.77 -2.43 -25.40
C LYS A 40 6.19 -1.20 -26.21
N CYS A 41 5.48 -0.09 -26.09
CA CYS A 41 5.68 1.09 -26.96
C CYS A 41 5.70 2.43 -26.23
N GLY A 42 5.49 2.49 -24.91
CA GLY A 42 5.51 3.73 -24.13
C GLY A 42 4.30 4.65 -24.35
N ALA A 43 3.31 4.24 -25.14
CA ALA A 43 2.12 5.05 -25.38
C ALA A 43 1.20 5.11 -24.15
N PRO A 44 0.47 6.23 -23.94
CA PRO A 44 -0.46 6.37 -22.83
C PRO A 44 -1.66 5.42 -22.99
N MET A 45 -2.00 4.72 -21.91
CA MET A 45 -3.14 3.83 -21.78
C MET A 45 -4.23 4.48 -20.92
N HIS A 46 -5.47 4.04 -21.12
CA HIS A 46 -6.63 4.55 -20.39
C HIS A 46 -7.40 3.38 -19.75
N VAL A 47 -7.93 3.59 -18.55
CA VAL A 47 -8.82 2.63 -17.90
C VAL A 47 -10.18 2.67 -18.59
N ILE A 48 -10.57 1.56 -19.20
CA ILE A 48 -11.86 1.45 -19.92
C ILE A 48 -12.99 0.81 -19.10
N ALA A 49 -12.63 0.01 -18.09
CA ALA A 49 -13.59 -0.69 -17.24
C ALA A 49 -12.95 -1.11 -15.91
N LEU A 50 -13.77 -1.18 -14.86
CA LEU A 50 -13.46 -1.85 -13.60
C LEU A 50 -14.29 -3.14 -13.55
N ILE A 51 -13.63 -4.27 -13.30
CA ILE A 51 -14.28 -5.58 -13.21
C ILE A 51 -14.09 -6.11 -11.79
N ASP A 52 -15.18 -6.21 -11.04
CA ASP A 52 -15.22 -6.71 -9.66
C ASP A 52 -15.96 -8.04 -9.50
N ASP A 53 -16.72 -8.47 -10.52
CA ASP A 53 -17.38 -9.77 -10.55
C ASP A 53 -16.36 -10.93 -10.59
N ALA A 54 -16.37 -11.76 -9.55
CA ALA A 54 -15.44 -12.87 -9.38
C ALA A 54 -15.53 -13.93 -10.50
N THR A 55 -16.72 -14.17 -11.05
CA THR A 55 -16.94 -15.12 -12.14
C THR A 55 -16.34 -14.57 -13.44
N VAL A 56 -16.53 -13.28 -13.73
CA VAL A 56 -15.93 -12.63 -14.90
C VAL A 56 -14.40 -12.62 -14.79
N ILE A 57 -13.85 -12.22 -13.64
CA ILE A 57 -12.42 -12.22 -13.36
C ILE A 57 -11.82 -13.61 -13.62
N ARG A 58 -12.46 -14.66 -13.08
CA ARG A 58 -12.00 -16.05 -13.26
C ARG A 58 -11.96 -16.44 -14.73
N ARG A 59 -13.03 -16.18 -15.49
CA ARG A 59 -13.10 -16.53 -16.92
C ARG A 59 -11.99 -15.85 -17.74
N ILE A 60 -11.71 -14.57 -17.47
CA ILE A 60 -10.62 -13.84 -18.14
C ILE A 60 -9.27 -14.47 -17.81
N LEU A 61 -9.00 -14.73 -16.53
CA LEU A 61 -7.73 -15.30 -16.09
C LEU A 61 -7.51 -16.72 -16.61
N GLU A 62 -8.54 -17.55 -16.65
CA GLU A 62 -8.49 -18.89 -17.25
C GLU A 62 -8.18 -18.81 -18.75
N HIS A 63 -8.85 -17.92 -19.50
CA HIS A 63 -8.58 -17.69 -20.92
C HIS A 63 -7.13 -17.28 -21.20
N LEU A 64 -6.54 -16.46 -20.33
CA LEU A 64 -5.15 -16.01 -20.43
C LEU A 64 -4.13 -17.05 -19.91
N GLY A 65 -4.58 -18.18 -19.37
CA GLY A 65 -3.70 -19.17 -18.72
C GLY A 65 -3.04 -18.66 -17.43
N ARG A 66 -3.61 -17.63 -16.80
CA ARG A 66 -3.07 -16.95 -15.60
C ARG A 66 -3.86 -17.27 -14.32
N TRP A 67 -4.83 -18.17 -14.38
CA TRP A 67 -5.60 -18.57 -13.21
C TRP A 67 -4.70 -19.31 -12.21
N ALA A 68 -4.40 -18.66 -11.09
CA ALA A 68 -3.54 -19.19 -10.03
C ALA A 68 -4.14 -18.94 -8.65
N PRO A 69 -5.19 -19.69 -8.23
CA PRO A 69 -5.79 -19.54 -6.92
C PRO A 69 -4.75 -19.84 -5.84
N ARG A 70 -4.36 -18.82 -5.07
CA ARG A 70 -3.42 -18.97 -3.96
C ARG A 70 -4.15 -19.52 -2.74
N LYS A 71 -3.57 -20.53 -2.10
CA LYS A 71 -3.98 -20.89 -0.73
C LYS A 71 -3.76 -19.69 0.20
N PRO A 72 -4.66 -19.42 1.15
CA PRO A 72 -4.44 -18.38 2.15
C PRO A 72 -3.07 -18.59 2.79
N ARG A 73 -2.21 -17.56 2.78
CA ARG A 73 -0.94 -17.66 3.49
C ARG A 73 -1.26 -17.66 4.99
N GLN A 74 -0.64 -18.55 5.75
CA GLN A 74 -0.88 -18.71 7.20
C GLN A 74 -0.66 -17.41 8.00
N HIS A 75 0.07 -16.44 7.43
CA HIS A 75 0.44 -15.17 8.05
C HIS A 75 -0.30 -13.97 7.45
N GLN A 76 -1.36 -14.18 6.65
CA GLN A 76 -2.26 -13.08 6.31
C GLN A 76 -2.99 -12.63 7.57
N ARG A 77 -2.93 -11.33 7.83
CA ARG A 77 -3.71 -10.73 8.91
C ARG A 77 -5.19 -11.00 8.62
N ALA A 78 -5.93 -11.49 9.61
CA ALA A 78 -7.37 -11.63 9.48
C ALA A 78 -8.00 -10.27 9.15
N PRO A 79 -9.13 -10.24 8.41
CA PRO A 79 -9.92 -9.02 8.26
C PRO A 79 -10.18 -8.41 9.64
N PRO A 80 -10.24 -7.07 9.75
CA PRO A 80 -10.71 -6.43 10.98
C PRO A 80 -12.06 -7.04 11.35
N VAL A 81 -12.18 -7.55 12.58
CA VAL A 81 -13.47 -8.00 13.13
C VAL A 81 -14.45 -6.84 13.07
N ASP A 82 -15.63 -7.10 12.51
CA ASP A 82 -16.74 -6.17 12.43
C ASP A 82 -16.98 -5.53 13.80
N GLY A 83 -17.03 -4.19 13.78
CA GLY A 83 -16.74 -3.28 14.88
C GLY A 83 -17.69 -3.27 16.08
N LYS A 84 -18.16 -4.42 16.58
CA LYS A 84 -18.87 -4.48 17.87
C LYS A 84 -17.98 -4.16 19.10
N GLY A 85 -16.78 -3.63 18.87
CA GLY A 85 -15.89 -3.07 19.90
C GLY A 85 -15.29 -1.69 19.57
N ILE A 86 -15.65 -1.05 18.45
CA ILE A 86 -15.08 0.26 18.06
C ILE A 86 -15.82 1.46 18.68
N ASP A 87 -16.94 1.26 19.39
CA ASP A 87 -17.68 2.35 20.04
C ASP A 87 -16.85 3.16 21.05
N ARG A 88 -15.72 2.63 21.53
CA ARG A 88 -14.82 3.34 22.46
C ARG A 88 -13.66 4.08 21.77
N LEU A 89 -13.29 3.73 20.54
CA LEU A 89 -12.39 4.57 19.73
C LEU A 89 -13.24 5.28 18.70
N LYS A 90 -13.83 6.42 19.07
CA LYS A 90 -14.26 7.39 18.07
C LYS A 90 -13.00 7.77 17.30
N PRO A 91 -12.80 7.32 16.05
CA PRO A 91 -11.71 7.84 15.26
C PRO A 91 -12.01 9.34 15.18
N THR A 92 -11.06 10.19 15.56
CA THR A 92 -11.19 11.58 15.17
C THR A 92 -11.26 11.54 13.66
N VAL A 93 -12.46 11.73 13.11
CA VAL A 93 -12.68 11.82 11.69
C VAL A 93 -11.89 13.05 11.29
N ARG A 94 -10.62 12.85 10.94
CA ARG A 94 -9.81 13.87 10.32
C ARG A 94 -10.57 14.17 9.04
N LYS A 95 -11.15 15.37 9.00
CA LYS A 95 -11.80 15.89 7.80
C LYS A 95 -10.77 15.75 6.68
N TRP A 96 -11.02 14.83 5.75
CA TRP A 96 -10.16 14.64 4.58
C TRP A 96 -10.36 15.85 3.68
N THR A 97 -9.66 16.94 3.98
CA THR A 97 -9.48 18.03 3.04
C THR A 97 -8.44 17.55 2.05
N TYR A 98 -8.86 17.29 0.81
CA TYR A 98 -7.92 17.12 -0.28
C TYR A 98 -7.09 18.40 -0.36
N HIS A 99 -5.83 18.30 0.07
CA HIS A 99 -4.85 19.33 -0.19
C HIS A 99 -4.28 19.04 -1.57
N PRO A 100 -4.34 20.00 -2.51
CA PRO A 100 -3.74 19.81 -3.82
C PRO A 100 -2.26 19.47 -3.64
N VAL A 101 -1.80 18.44 -4.33
CA VAL A 101 -0.39 18.04 -4.33
C VAL A 101 0.40 19.23 -4.89
N PRO A 102 1.39 19.78 -4.16
CA PRO A 102 2.20 20.88 -4.66
C PRO A 102 2.95 20.42 -5.92
N ASP A 103 3.11 21.34 -6.88
CA ASP A 103 3.91 21.09 -8.08
C ASP A 103 5.35 20.77 -7.67
N ILE A 104 5.79 19.55 -7.95
CA ILE A 104 7.13 19.03 -7.61
C ILE A 104 8.12 19.21 -8.78
N ALA A 105 7.92 20.24 -9.61
CA ALA A 105 8.81 20.61 -10.70
C ALA A 105 10.15 21.16 -10.19
#